data_AF-A0A7C2ZJW9-F1
#
_entry.id   AF-A0A7C2ZJW9-F1
#
_cell.length_a   1.000
_cell.length_b   1.000
_cell.length_c   1.000
_cell.angle_alpha   90.00
_cell.angle_beta   90.00
_cell.angle_gamma   90.00
#
_symmetry.space_group_name_H-M   'P 1'
#
loop_
_entity.id
_entity.type
_entity.pdbx_description
1 polymer ?
#
loop_
_entity_poly.entity_id
_entity_poly.type
_entity_poly.pdbx_seq_one_letter_code
_entity_poly.pdbx_strand_id
1 'polypeptide(L)'
;MAVLIAEIKACTRCPLHATRKNPVPGEGSLDAELMLIGEAPGRWEDEKGRPFVGAAGKLLNKLLGVAGFRREEVYIANVLKCRPPGNRDPRPEEVSACTPFLDRQIEIIGPKVIATLGRHSTRYIFS
;
A
#
# COMPACT_ATOMS: atom_id res chain seq x y z
N MET A 1 -4.54 7.44 -12.37
CA MET A 1 -3.42 6.90 -11.54
C MET A 1 -2.15 7.76 -11.57
N ALA A 2 -1.60 8.14 -12.73
CA ALA A 2 -0.29 8.84 -12.78
C ALA A 2 -0.23 10.13 -11.95
N VAL A 3 -1.26 10.98 -12.02
CA VAL A 3 -1.37 12.21 -11.21
C VAL A 3 -1.37 11.89 -9.71
N LEU A 4 -2.18 10.91 -9.29
CA LEU A 4 -2.25 10.46 -7.89
C LEU A 4 -0.90 9.96 -7.37
N ILE A 5 -0.14 9.23 -8.20
CA ILE A 5 1.21 8.79 -7.85
C ILE A 5 2.15 9.98 -7.65
N ALA A 6 2.07 11.00 -8.51
CA ALA A 6 2.87 12.22 -8.36
C ALA A 6 2.51 12.97 -7.06
N GLU A 7 1.23 13.08 -6.74
CA GLU A 7 0.77 13.66 -5.47
C GLU A 7 1.31 12.89 -4.24
N ILE A 8 1.25 11.56 -4.26
CA ILE A 8 1.80 10.72 -3.17
C ILE A 8 3.31 10.94 -3.04
N LYS A 9 4.03 11.02 -4.18
CA LYS A 9 5.48 11.23 -4.18
C LYS A 9 5.89 12.56 -3.55
N ALA A 10 5.11 13.61 -3.77
CA ALA A 10 5.35 14.95 -3.23
C ALA A 10 4.72 15.18 -1.83
N CYS A 11 3.97 14.23 -1.29
CA CYS A 11 3.14 14.45 -0.11
C CYS A 11 3.94 14.80 1.16
N THR A 12 3.49 15.81 1.89
CA THR A 12 4.03 16.26 3.20
C THR A 12 2.95 16.32 4.31
N ARG A 13 1.77 15.71 4.09
CA ARG A 13 0.58 15.85 4.94
C ARG A 13 0.70 15.26 6.36
N CYS A 14 1.71 14.44 6.64
CA CYS A 14 1.97 13.89 7.97
C CYS A 14 3.48 13.79 8.25
N PRO A 15 3.91 13.60 9.52
CA PRO A 15 5.33 13.59 9.88
C PRO A 15 6.18 12.52 9.18
N LEU A 16 5.56 11.45 8.67
CA LEU A 16 6.28 10.36 8.00
C LEU A 16 7.02 10.78 6.74
N HIS A 17 6.65 11.92 6.13
CA HIS A 17 7.38 12.44 4.97
C HIS A 17 8.83 12.81 5.29
N ALA A 18 9.11 13.19 6.54
CA ALA A 18 10.43 13.64 6.95
C ALA A 18 11.43 12.47 7.14
N THR A 19 10.92 11.25 7.33
CA THR A 19 11.75 10.08 7.66
C THR A 19 11.79 9.00 6.58
N ARG A 20 10.88 9.04 5.61
CA ARG A 20 10.88 8.08 4.48
C ARG A 20 12.10 8.33 3.58
N LYS A 21 12.63 7.27 2.99
CA LYS A 21 13.55 7.37 1.85
C LYS A 21 12.76 7.49 0.55
N ASN A 22 11.80 6.58 0.34
CA ASN A 22 10.91 6.62 -0.81
C ASN A 22 9.46 6.43 -0.37
N PRO A 23 8.52 7.23 -0.89
CA PRO A 23 7.11 6.89 -0.78
C PRO A 23 6.81 5.65 -1.62
N VAL A 24 5.80 4.90 -1.19
CA VAL A 24 5.36 3.64 -1.81
C VAL A 24 3.87 3.76 -2.14
N PRO A 25 3.53 4.31 -3.33
CA PRO A 25 2.14 4.53 -3.73
C PRO A 25 1.33 3.22 -3.80
N GLY A 26 1.95 2.17 -4.33
CA GLY A 26 1.30 0.93 -4.75
C GLY A 26 1.75 0.58 -6.17
N GLU A 27 1.59 -0.68 -6.56
CA GLU A 27 1.94 -1.17 -7.90
C GLU A 27 1.03 -2.31 -8.33
N GLY A 28 0.89 -2.52 -9.64
CA GLY A 28 0.09 -3.60 -10.22
C GLY A 28 -0.80 -3.13 -11.38
N SER A 29 -1.73 -3.99 -11.80
CA SER A 29 -2.70 -3.68 -12.85
C SER A 29 -3.69 -2.60 -12.37
N LEU A 30 -4.01 -1.64 -13.27
CA LEU A 30 -5.05 -0.64 -13.00
C LEU A 30 -6.47 -1.16 -13.26
N ASP A 31 -6.58 -2.30 -13.95
CA ASP A 31 -7.82 -3.04 -14.19
C ASP A 31 -7.91 -4.28 -13.29
N ALA A 32 -7.20 -4.26 -12.15
CA ALA A 32 -7.11 -5.41 -11.25
C ALA A 32 -8.47 -5.73 -10.61
N GLU A 33 -8.96 -6.95 -10.81
CA GLU A 33 -10.16 -7.42 -10.11
C GLU A 33 -9.90 -7.71 -8.63
N LEU A 34 -8.64 -7.98 -8.27
CA LEU A 34 -8.17 -8.22 -6.90
C LEU A 34 -7.17 -7.13 -6.49
N MET A 35 -7.49 -6.43 -5.40
CA MET A 35 -6.60 -5.47 -4.75
C MET A 35 -6.19 -5.99 -3.36
N LEU A 36 -4.88 -5.99 -3.07
CA LEU A 36 -4.33 -6.36 -1.78
C LEU A 36 -3.89 -5.12 -1.01
N ILE A 37 -4.30 -5.02 0.25
CA ILE A 37 -4.04 -3.85 1.09
C ILE A 37 -3.37 -4.27 2.39
N GLY A 38 -2.10 -3.88 2.56
CA GLY A 38 -1.35 -4.03 3.81
C GLY A 38 -1.40 -2.77 4.69
N GLU A 39 -0.54 -2.75 5.70
CA GLU A 39 -0.47 -1.68 6.70
C GLU A 39 0.38 -0.48 6.23
N ALA A 40 1.68 -0.70 6.05
CA ALA A 40 2.65 0.35 5.73
C ALA A 40 3.90 -0.24 5.07
N PRO A 41 4.74 0.58 4.41
CA PRO A 41 6.03 0.16 3.91
C PRO A 41 6.98 -0.26 5.05
N GLY A 42 7.67 -1.39 4.86
CA GLY A 42 8.81 -1.78 5.69
C GLY A 42 10.12 -1.18 5.17
N ARG A 43 11.25 -1.63 5.75
CA ARG A 43 12.59 -1.14 5.39
C ARG A 43 12.91 -1.31 3.90
N TRP A 44 12.60 -2.47 3.33
CA TRP A 44 12.94 -2.77 1.93
C TRP A 44 12.02 -2.05 0.95
N GLU A 45 10.76 -1.86 1.33
CA GLU A 45 9.78 -1.12 0.56
C GLU A 45 10.16 0.37 0.49
N ASP A 46 10.54 0.96 1.62
CA ASP A 46 11.04 2.33 1.71
C ASP A 46 12.35 2.52 0.94
N GLU A 47 13.23 1.52 0.94
CA GLU A 47 14.48 1.56 0.18
C GLU A 47 14.23 1.53 -1.34
N LYS A 48 13.22 0.77 -1.78
CA LYS A 48 12.98 0.51 -3.22
C LYS A 48 11.82 1.31 -3.83
N GLY A 49 11.00 1.97 -3.02
CA GLY A 49 9.79 2.65 -3.48
C GLY A 49 8.68 1.71 -3.98
N ARG A 50 8.72 0.42 -3.59
CA ARG A 50 7.83 -0.63 -4.10
C ARG A 50 7.20 -1.43 -2.96
N PRO A 51 5.90 -1.77 -3.02
CA PRO A 51 5.22 -2.46 -1.92
C PRO A 51 5.59 -3.94 -1.88
N PHE A 52 5.63 -4.56 -0.70
CA PHE A 52 5.84 -6.01 -0.52
C PHE A 52 7.02 -6.56 -1.33
N VAL A 53 8.23 -6.05 -1.09
CA VAL A 53 9.49 -6.48 -1.71
C VAL A 53 10.50 -7.08 -0.71
N GLY A 54 10.20 -6.99 0.59
CA GLY A 54 10.91 -7.68 1.67
C GLY A 54 10.50 -9.15 1.84
N ALA A 55 10.78 -9.72 3.02
CA ALA A 55 10.50 -11.12 3.32
C ALA A 55 9.00 -11.47 3.21
N ALA A 56 8.13 -10.63 3.78
CA ALA A 56 6.68 -10.80 3.67
C ALA A 56 6.20 -10.72 2.21
N GLY A 57 6.86 -9.89 1.38
CA GLY A 57 6.59 -9.79 -0.05
C GLY A 57 6.93 -11.05 -0.85
N LYS A 58 8.03 -11.73 -0.51
CA LYS A 58 8.38 -13.01 -1.11
C LYS A 58 7.34 -14.08 -0.80
N LEU A 59 6.86 -14.12 0.45
CA LEU A 59 5.78 -15.03 0.84
C LEU A 59 4.49 -14.69 0.09
N LEU A 60 4.13 -13.40 0.01
CA LEU A 60 2.95 -12.97 -0.74
C LEU A 60 2.99 -13.43 -2.20
N ASN A 61 4.13 -13.26 -2.89
CA ASN A 61 4.28 -13.70 -4.28
C ASN A 61 4.09 -15.22 -4.43
N LYS A 62 4.58 -16.01 -3.48
CA LYS A 62 4.34 -17.46 -3.48
C LYS A 62 2.85 -17.79 -3.32
N LEU A 63 2.16 -17.10 -2.40
CA LEU A 63 0.73 -17.31 -2.15
C LEU A 63 -0.14 -16.89 -3.33
N LEU A 64 0.20 -15.80 -4.02
CA LEU A 64 -0.47 -15.40 -5.26
C LEU A 64 -0.35 -16.49 -6.32
N GLY A 65 0.86 -17.05 -6.51
CA GLY A 65 1.06 -18.15 -7.45
C GLY A 65 0.26 -19.41 -7.11
N VAL A 66 0.13 -19.75 -5.82
CA VAL A 66 -0.73 -20.87 -5.37
C VAL A 66 -2.20 -20.57 -5.66
N ALA A 67 -2.64 -19.32 -5.51
CA ALA A 67 -4.00 -18.88 -5.82
C ALA A 67 -4.25 -18.66 -7.32
N GLY A 68 -3.27 -18.93 -8.19
CA GLY A 68 -3.40 -18.78 -9.64
C GLY A 68 -3.26 -17.36 -10.17
N PHE A 69 -2.77 -16.42 -9.37
CA PHE A 69 -2.53 -15.03 -9.79
C PHE A 69 -1.06 -14.77 -10.08
N ARG A 70 -0.79 -14.00 -11.13
CA ARG A 70 0.50 -13.31 -11.30
C ARG A 70 0.46 -11.98 -10.57
N ARG A 71 1.62 -11.53 -10.08
CA ARG A 71 1.71 -10.28 -9.31
C ARG A 71 1.28 -9.06 -10.13
N GLU A 72 1.47 -9.10 -11.44
CA GLU A 72 1.17 -8.00 -12.34
C GLU A 72 -0.34 -7.88 -12.62
N GLU A 73 -1.13 -8.92 -12.35
CA GLU A 73 -2.58 -8.96 -12.57
C GLU A 73 -3.37 -8.37 -11.40
N VAL A 74 -2.77 -8.33 -10.21
CA VAL A 74 -3.36 -7.75 -9.01
C VAL A 74 -2.84 -6.34 -8.79
N TYR A 75 -3.50 -5.58 -7.91
CA TYR A 75 -2.97 -4.31 -7.41
C TYR A 75 -2.59 -4.42 -5.94
N ILE A 76 -1.40 -3.96 -5.57
CA ILE A 76 -0.90 -4.06 -4.20
C ILE A 76 -0.64 -2.65 -3.66
N ALA A 77 -1.25 -2.35 -2.52
CA ALA A 77 -1.11 -1.08 -1.82
C ALA A 77 -1.03 -1.30 -0.29
N ASN A 78 -0.85 -0.20 0.43
CA ASN A 78 -0.89 -0.14 1.89
C ASN A 78 -1.77 1.03 2.34
N VAL A 79 -2.26 0.96 3.59
CA VAL A 79 -2.95 2.08 4.27
C VAL A 79 -2.05 3.33 4.29
N LEU A 80 -0.80 3.18 4.76
CA LEU A 80 0.19 4.24 4.68
C LEU A 80 1.06 4.12 3.43
N LYS A 81 1.45 5.26 2.85
CA LYS A 81 2.40 5.32 1.72
C LYS A 81 3.85 5.59 2.13
N CYS A 82 4.11 5.74 3.42
CA CYS A 82 5.43 6.06 3.97
C CYS A 82 5.73 5.13 5.15
N ARG A 83 6.99 4.73 5.31
CA ARG A 83 7.43 3.86 6.41
C ARG A 83 7.41 4.60 7.76
N PRO A 84 6.72 4.07 8.78
CA PRO A 84 6.86 4.55 10.16
C PRO A 84 8.28 4.31 10.71
N PRO A 85 8.85 5.27 11.47
CA PRO A 85 10.16 5.09 12.12
C PRO A 85 10.23 3.81 12.96
N GLY A 86 11.29 3.02 12.78
CA GLY A 86 11.44 1.75 13.49
C GLY A 86 10.43 0.67 13.12
N ASN A 87 9.65 0.83 12.03
CA ASN A 87 8.52 -0.04 11.68
C ASN A 87 7.46 -0.13 12.79
N ARG A 88 7.28 0.94 13.59
CA ARG A 88 6.18 1.00 14.55
C ARG A 88 4.82 1.00 13.85
N ASP A 89 3.77 0.74 14.62
CA ASP A 89 2.39 0.86 14.12
C ASP A 89 2.05 2.29 13.62
N PRO A 90 1.14 2.40 12.63
CA PRO A 90 0.52 3.65 12.21
C PRO A 90 -0.19 4.36 13.36
N ARG A 91 0.00 5.68 13.47
CA ARG A 91 -0.80 6.51 14.37
C ARG A 91 -2.12 6.94 13.70
N PRO A 92 -3.20 7.19 14.46
CA PRO A 92 -4.49 7.58 13.89
C PRO A 92 -4.41 8.80 12.94
N GLU A 93 -3.62 9.81 13.30
CA GLU A 93 -3.42 11.00 12.48
C GLU A 93 -2.66 10.73 11.17
N GLU A 94 -1.75 9.75 11.18
CA GLU A 94 -1.02 9.31 9.98
C GLU A 94 -1.95 8.55 9.03
N VAL A 95 -2.82 7.70 9.58
CA VAL A 95 -3.85 6.98 8.84
C VAL A 95 -4.80 7.98 8.19
N SER A 96 -5.42 8.86 8.97
CA SER A 96 -6.37 9.86 8.48
C SER A 96 -5.78 10.78 7.41
N ALA A 97 -4.50 11.16 7.53
CA ALA A 97 -3.84 12.00 6.53
C ALA A 97 -3.51 11.26 5.22
N CYS A 98 -3.31 9.94 5.26
CA CYS A 98 -2.78 9.17 4.14
C CYS A 98 -3.86 8.38 3.38
N THR A 99 -4.91 7.93 4.05
CA THR A 99 -5.94 7.09 3.45
C THR A 99 -6.78 7.74 2.34
N PRO A 100 -6.95 9.08 2.24
CA PRO A 100 -7.56 9.67 1.06
C PRO A 100 -6.86 9.31 -0.27
N PHE A 101 -5.58 8.93 -0.23
CA PHE A 101 -4.90 8.38 -1.39
C PHE A 101 -5.32 6.95 -1.69
N LEU A 102 -5.53 6.12 -0.67
CA LEU A 102 -5.99 4.74 -0.83
C LEU A 102 -7.43 4.71 -1.36
N ASP A 103 -8.30 5.59 -0.86
CA ASP A 103 -9.68 5.70 -1.33
C ASP A 103 -9.73 6.02 -2.82
N ARG A 104 -8.98 7.04 -3.26
CA ARG A 104 -8.85 7.38 -4.67
C ARG A 104 -8.22 6.26 -5.51
N GLN A 105 -7.34 5.44 -4.94
CA GLN A 105 -6.82 4.25 -5.64
C GLN A 105 -7.91 3.21 -5.85
N ILE A 106 -8.71 2.92 -4.82
CA ILE A 106 -9.85 1.99 -4.90
C ILE A 106 -10.88 2.49 -5.90
N GLU A 107 -11.24 3.78 -5.87
CA GLU A 107 -12.17 4.40 -6.82
C GLU A 107 -11.69 4.29 -8.28
N ILE A 108 -10.40 4.54 -8.53
CA ILE A 108 -9.83 4.49 -9.88
C ILE A 108 -9.79 3.04 -10.41
N ILE A 109 -9.46 2.08 -9.55
CA ILE A 109 -9.25 0.68 -9.95
C ILE A 109 -10.59 -0.08 -10.02
N GLY A 110 -11.54 0.26 -9.16
CA GLY A 110 -12.82 -0.43 -9.05
C GLY A 110 -12.68 -1.95 -8.87
N PRO A 111 -11.86 -2.45 -7.93
CA PRO A 111 -11.63 -3.88 -7.78
C PRO A 111 -12.90 -4.61 -7.34
N LYS A 112 -13.09 -5.85 -7.80
CA LYS A 112 -14.21 -6.70 -7.37
C LYS A 112 -14.00 -7.23 -5.95
N VAL A 113 -12.74 -7.46 -5.58
CA VAL A 113 -12.35 -8.01 -4.27
C VAL A 113 -11.19 -7.21 -3.69
N ILE A 114 -11.31 -6.87 -2.41
CA ILE A 114 -10.23 -6.30 -1.61
C ILE A 114 -9.79 -7.33 -0.57
N ALA A 115 -8.52 -7.76 -0.63
CA ALA A 115 -7.90 -8.63 0.35
C ALA A 115 -7.10 -7.78 1.36
N THR A 116 -7.63 -7.64 2.57
CA THR A 116 -6.94 -6.93 3.67
C THR A 116 -5.93 -7.83 4.36
N LEU A 117 -4.65 -7.45 4.31
CA LEU A 117 -3.54 -8.19 4.90
C LEU A 117 -3.17 -7.64 6.28
N GLY A 118 -3.97 -8.00 7.29
CA GLY A 118 -3.73 -7.68 8.70
C GLY A 118 -4.69 -6.64 9.29
N ARG A 119 -4.63 -6.47 10.61
CA ARG A 119 -5.63 -5.72 11.38
C ARG A 119 -5.80 -4.25 10.97
N HIS A 120 -4.73 -3.59 10.52
CA HIS A 120 -4.79 -2.16 10.19
C HIS A 120 -5.57 -1.90 8.90
N SER A 121 -5.32 -2.69 7.85
CA SER A 121 -6.09 -2.57 6.61
C SER A 121 -7.49 -3.12 6.78
N THR A 122 -7.69 -4.21 7.52
CA THR A 122 -9.04 -4.71 7.84
C THR A 122 -9.86 -3.66 8.59
N ARG A 123 -9.29 -3.05 9.64
CA ARG A 123 -9.98 -2.01 10.41
C ARG A 123 -10.36 -0.81 9.55
N TYR A 124 -9.47 -0.38 8.65
CA TYR A 124 -9.74 0.77 7.78
C TYR A 124 -10.83 0.49 6.75
N ILE A 125 -10.77 -0.66 6.07
CA ILE A 125 -11.72 -1.00 5.01
C ILE A 125 -13.12 -1.30 5.55
N PHE A 126 -13.24 -1.75 6.80
CA PHE A 126 -14.52 -2.11 7.44
C PHE A 126 -15.06 -1.05 8.40
N SER A 127 -14.44 0.14 8.48
CA SER A 127 -14.91 1.29 9.27
C SER A 127 -15.63 2.30 8.40
#